data_AF-A0A968QBJ5-F1
#
_entry.id   AF-A0A968QBJ5-F1
#
_cell.length_a   1.000
_cell.length_b   1.000
_cell.length_c   1.000
_cell.angle_alpha   90.00
_cell.angle_beta   90.00
_cell.angle_gamma   90.00
#
_symmetry.space_group_name_H-M   'P 1'
#
loop_
_entity.id
_entity.type
_entity.pdbx_description
1 polymer ?
#
loop_
_entity_poly.entity_id
_entity_poly.type
_entity_poly.pdbx_seq_one_letter_code
_entity_poly.pdbx_strand_id
1 'polypeptide(L)'
;MKNLLKQELLLILDLYQQEFNVQIEPKLLANILSTKIAISQPKNSSTSSLTSLRNNNISLSPEQFQSIIYACPLGMSLAKQLQLSPSAIMKQIGDLMAKLTLKLDQTDPQSSGQLIVEILPLGWCNFYLDSQFMADWLLRSLFWSQGNTLNNSDNNSDSLEQTSGKLFPAQYIHARCCNLLGLGARENLITLSHNAQPIEQLESIFWLDPEHQLWLKELAERDLLQQLLITADAWVKHINVRNHFQHWSKLALSLSQKTAIFLADCRFLGEVKEQYPQKAIARLGLIALVQLWLAKILVEKLAVVAPRGL
;
A
#
# COMPACT_ATOMS: atom_id res chain seq x y z
N MET A 1 -2.45 2.61 -4.94
CA MET A 1 -1.02 2.65 -5.30
C MET A 1 -0.78 2.30 -6.77
N LYS A 2 -1.38 1.22 -7.29
CA LYS A 2 -1.23 0.82 -8.71
C LYS A 2 -1.54 1.90 -9.75
N ASN A 3 -2.45 2.83 -9.46
CA ASN A 3 -2.75 3.92 -10.39
C ASN A 3 -1.61 4.94 -10.52
N LEU A 4 -0.91 5.23 -9.41
CA LEU A 4 0.25 6.13 -9.43
C LEU A 4 1.40 5.47 -10.18
N LEU A 5 1.68 4.19 -9.88
CA LEU A 5 2.64 3.38 -10.65
C LEU A 5 2.28 3.31 -12.14
N LYS A 6 0.99 3.23 -12.47
CA LYS A 6 0.51 3.23 -13.85
C LYS A 6 0.78 4.58 -14.53
N GLN A 7 0.59 5.70 -13.83
CA GLN A 7 0.87 7.04 -14.37
C GLN A 7 2.36 7.23 -14.65
N GLU A 8 3.23 6.83 -13.71
CA GLU A 8 4.68 6.87 -13.90
C GLU A 8 5.11 5.98 -15.09
N LEU A 9 4.59 4.77 -15.17
CA LEU A 9 4.88 3.86 -16.27
C LEU A 9 4.37 4.38 -17.62
N LEU A 10 3.22 5.05 -17.65
CA LEU A 10 2.69 5.69 -18.86
C LEU A 10 3.67 6.76 -19.36
N LEU A 11 4.14 7.64 -18.48
CA LEU A 11 5.10 8.69 -18.82
C LEU A 11 6.40 8.10 -19.39
N ILE A 12 6.95 7.08 -18.74
CA ILE A 12 8.16 6.40 -19.19
C ILE A 12 7.96 5.76 -20.58
N LEU A 13 6.79 5.16 -20.81
CA LEU A 13 6.48 4.49 -22.08
C LEU A 13 6.20 5.49 -23.21
N ASP A 14 5.58 6.63 -22.92
CA ASP A 14 5.38 7.70 -23.90
C ASP A 14 6.73 8.30 -24.33
N LEU A 15 7.65 8.51 -23.39
CA LEU A 15 9.00 8.97 -23.68
C LEU A 15 9.80 7.93 -24.47
N TYR A 16 9.61 6.64 -24.19
CA TYR A 16 10.20 5.57 -24.98
C TYR A 16 9.70 5.57 -26.43
N GLN A 17 8.39 5.77 -26.65
CA GLN A 17 7.83 5.89 -27.99
C GLN A 17 8.42 7.09 -28.74
N GLN A 18 8.63 8.22 -28.05
CA GLN A 18 9.21 9.44 -28.63
C GLN A 18 10.69 9.28 -28.98
N GLU A 19 11.55 8.76 -28.08
CA GLU A 19 12.99 8.64 -28.35
C GLU A 19 13.30 7.57 -29.40
N PHE A 20 12.56 6.46 -29.41
CA PHE A 20 12.85 5.33 -30.31
C PHE A 20 11.94 5.27 -31.53
N ASN A 21 11.03 6.23 -31.69
CA ASN A 21 10.04 6.30 -32.78
C ASN A 21 9.27 4.98 -32.96
N VAL A 22 8.83 4.39 -31.85
CA VAL A 22 8.09 3.12 -31.87
C VAL A 22 6.65 3.35 -31.45
N GLN A 23 5.69 2.71 -32.13
CA GLN A 23 4.29 2.72 -31.73
C GLN A 23 3.98 1.53 -30.82
N ILE A 24 3.62 1.82 -29.57
CA ILE A 24 3.09 0.83 -28.64
C ILE A 24 1.56 0.95 -28.63
N GLU A 25 0.86 -0.17 -28.69
CA GLU A 25 -0.60 -0.13 -28.82
C GLU A 25 -1.22 0.29 -27.47
N PRO A 26 -2.03 1.37 -27.40
CA PRO A 26 -2.54 1.89 -26.13
C PRO A 26 -3.38 0.87 -25.35
N LYS A 27 -4.08 -0.02 -26.06
CA LYS A 27 -4.88 -1.10 -25.46
C LYS A 27 -4.01 -2.15 -24.76
N LEU A 28 -2.87 -2.49 -25.35
CA LEU A 28 -1.91 -3.45 -24.80
C LEU A 28 -1.23 -2.86 -23.57
N LEU A 29 -0.87 -1.58 -23.64
CA LEU A 29 -0.30 -0.81 -22.52
C LEU A 29 -1.27 -0.74 -21.32
N ALA A 30 -2.53 -0.36 -21.58
CA ALA A 30 -3.57 -0.33 -20.56
C ALA A 30 -3.80 -1.71 -19.92
N ASN A 31 -3.70 -2.79 -20.71
CA ASN A 31 -3.84 -4.16 -20.22
C ASN A 31 -2.65 -4.57 -19.34
N ILE A 32 -1.41 -4.33 -19.76
CA ILE A 32 -0.21 -4.64 -18.95
C ILE A 32 -0.28 -3.92 -17.60
N LEU A 33 -0.56 -2.62 -17.62
CA LEU A 33 -0.55 -1.78 -16.43
C LEU A 33 -1.72 -2.09 -15.48
N SER A 34 -2.87 -2.53 -16.00
CA SER A 34 -4.04 -2.88 -15.17
C SER A 34 -4.00 -4.31 -14.63
N THR A 35 -3.40 -5.27 -15.34
CA THR A 35 -3.48 -6.70 -14.99
C THR A 35 -2.19 -7.28 -14.45
N LYS A 36 -1.01 -6.79 -14.87
CA LYS A 36 0.27 -7.45 -14.59
C LYS A 36 1.12 -6.80 -13.50
N ILE A 37 0.73 -5.63 -13.00
CA ILE A 37 1.37 -5.03 -11.81
C ILE A 37 0.84 -5.75 -10.56
N ALA A 38 1.73 -6.49 -9.90
CA ALA A 38 1.44 -7.24 -8.68
C ALA A 38 2.43 -6.91 -7.58
N ILE A 39 1.99 -6.93 -6.34
CA ILE A 39 2.89 -6.84 -5.19
C ILE A 39 3.56 -8.19 -5.05
N SER A 40 4.89 -8.22 -5.07
CA SER A 40 5.69 -9.42 -4.86
C SER A 40 6.26 -9.44 -3.45
N GLN A 41 6.41 -10.65 -2.89
CA GLN A 41 7.24 -10.85 -1.71
C GLN A 41 8.71 -10.71 -2.11
N PRO A 42 9.57 -10.08 -1.28
CA PRO A 42 11.00 -10.07 -1.52
C PRO A 42 11.50 -11.52 -1.54
N LYS A 43 11.97 -11.99 -2.70
CA LYS A 43 12.68 -13.28 -2.79
C LYS A 43 14.09 -13.03 -2.28
N ASN A 44 14.47 -13.72 -1.22
CA ASN A 44 15.87 -13.83 -0.81
C ASN A 44 16.64 -14.61 -1.89
N SER A 45 17.10 -13.93 -2.93
CA SER A 45 18.03 -14.53 -3.89
C SER A 45 18.79 -13.46 -4.68
N SER A 46 20.09 -13.41 -4.38
CA SER A 46 21.20 -13.21 -5.32
C SER A 46 21.31 -11.87 -6.06
N THR A 47 22.26 -11.05 -5.58
CA THR A 47 23.16 -10.16 -6.36
C THR A 47 22.74 -9.90 -7.82
N SER A 48 21.73 -9.07 -8.01
CA SER A 48 21.53 -8.29 -9.24
C SER A 48 22.16 -6.92 -9.05
N SER A 49 22.78 -6.38 -10.10
CA SER A 49 23.33 -5.04 -10.13
C SER A 49 22.21 -4.03 -9.93
N LEU A 50 22.01 -3.57 -8.70
CA LEU A 50 21.14 -2.45 -8.38
C LEU A 50 21.69 -1.20 -9.08
N THR A 51 21.02 -0.72 -10.11
CA THR A 51 21.19 0.66 -10.57
C THR A 51 20.50 1.56 -9.55
N SER A 52 21.22 1.94 -8.49
CA SER A 52 20.74 2.96 -7.56
C SER A 52 20.70 4.31 -8.30
N LEU A 53 19.50 4.89 -8.41
CA LEU A 53 19.26 6.20 -9.03
C LEU A 53 19.65 7.38 -8.11
N ARG A 54 20.68 7.21 -7.26
CA ARG A 54 21.20 8.28 -6.40
C ARG A 54 22.72 8.22 -6.34
N ASN A 55 23.36 9.25 -6.91
CA ASN A 55 24.75 9.56 -6.62
C ASN A 55 24.84 10.04 -5.17
N ASN A 56 25.15 9.11 -4.28
CA ASN A 56 26.01 9.25 -3.13
C ASN A 56 26.20 7.83 -2.57
N ASN A 57 27.43 7.51 -2.16
CA ASN A 57 27.89 6.21 -1.67
C ASN A 57 27.03 5.64 -0.53
N ILE A 58 25.85 5.15 -0.84
CA ILE A 58 25.06 4.27 0.01
C ILE A 58 25.19 2.92 -0.67
N SER A 59 26.24 2.20 -0.27
CA SER A 59 26.18 0.75 -0.28
C SER A 59 24.97 0.38 0.56
N LEU A 60 23.81 0.20 -0.07
CA LEU A 60 22.66 -0.41 0.56
C LEU A 60 23.09 -1.83 0.88
N SER A 61 23.64 -2.03 2.08
CA SER A 61 23.73 -3.34 2.67
C SER A 61 22.31 -3.93 2.61
N PRO A 62 22.13 -5.15 2.07
CA PRO A 62 20.81 -5.76 1.83
C PRO A 62 20.03 -6.09 3.12
N GLU A 63 20.43 -5.54 4.26
CA GLU A 63 19.92 -5.88 5.59
C GLU A 63 18.96 -4.87 6.19
N GLN A 64 18.82 -3.65 5.65
CA GLN A 64 18.11 -2.60 6.42
C GLN A 64 16.68 -2.28 6.00
N PHE A 65 16.19 -2.74 4.85
CA PHE A 65 14.75 -2.65 4.53
C PHE A 65 14.34 -3.75 3.55
N GLN A 66 13.45 -4.66 3.97
CA GLN A 66 12.68 -5.47 3.02
C GLN A 66 11.51 -4.59 2.55
N SER A 67 11.79 -3.76 1.57
CA SER A 67 10.83 -2.83 0.97
C SER A 67 9.68 -3.58 0.27
N ILE A 68 8.50 -2.96 0.22
CA ILE A 68 7.35 -3.50 -0.51
C ILE A 68 7.61 -3.33 -2.01
N ILE A 69 7.58 -4.45 -2.74
CA ILE A 69 7.97 -4.51 -4.15
C ILE A 69 6.72 -4.65 -5.02
N TYR A 70 6.57 -3.77 -6.00
CA TYR A 70 5.63 -3.96 -7.11
C TYR A 70 6.40 -4.46 -8.32
N ALA A 71 6.08 -5.67 -8.79
CA ALA A 71 6.72 -6.26 -9.94
C ALA A 71 5.82 -6.18 -11.18
N CYS A 72 6.42 -5.89 -12.33
CA CYS A 72 5.76 -5.86 -13.63
C CYS A 72 6.61 -6.55 -14.71
N PRO A 73 6.07 -7.52 -15.46
CA PRO A 73 6.75 -8.17 -16.59
C PRO A 73 6.70 -7.31 -17.86
N LEU A 74 7.20 -6.07 -17.76
CA LEU A 74 7.09 -5.07 -18.81
C LEU A 74 7.85 -5.46 -20.08
N GLY A 75 9.12 -5.84 -19.94
CA GLY A 75 10.00 -6.22 -21.05
C GLY A 75 9.48 -7.41 -21.83
N MET A 76 8.96 -8.44 -21.15
CA MET A 76 8.34 -9.59 -21.82
C MET A 76 7.08 -9.22 -22.57
N SER A 77 6.28 -8.31 -22.01
CA SER A 77 5.02 -7.90 -22.62
C SER A 77 5.24 -7.03 -23.86
N LEU A 78 6.32 -6.24 -23.88
CA LEU A 78 6.72 -5.41 -25.01
C LEU A 78 7.53 -6.17 -26.06
N ALA A 79 8.31 -7.19 -25.69
CA ALA A 79 9.14 -7.98 -26.61
C ALA A 79 8.34 -8.58 -27.79
N LYS A 80 7.11 -9.01 -27.53
CA LYS A 80 6.23 -9.55 -28.57
C LYS A 80 5.87 -8.52 -29.65
N GLN A 81 5.75 -7.24 -29.27
CA GLN A 81 5.36 -6.16 -30.17
C GLN A 81 6.56 -5.51 -30.85
N LEU A 82 7.66 -5.34 -30.11
CA LEU A 82 8.85 -4.64 -30.58
C LEU A 82 9.83 -5.55 -31.33
N GLN A 83 9.64 -6.87 -31.31
CA GLN A 83 10.56 -7.88 -31.85
C GLN A 83 12.01 -7.75 -31.32
N LEU A 84 12.16 -7.13 -30.16
CA LEU A 84 13.42 -6.97 -29.44
C LEU A 84 13.47 -7.94 -28.25
N SER A 85 14.68 -8.26 -27.79
CA SER A 85 14.81 -9.07 -26.58
C SER A 85 14.28 -8.32 -25.36
N PRO A 86 13.60 -8.99 -24.41
CA PRO A 86 13.07 -8.35 -23.19
C PRO A 86 14.14 -7.58 -22.40
N SER A 87 15.38 -8.08 -22.40
CA SER A 87 16.51 -7.43 -21.73
C SER A 87 16.98 -6.16 -22.44
N ALA A 88 16.98 -6.13 -23.77
CA ALA A 88 17.35 -4.93 -24.53
C ALA A 88 16.33 -3.80 -24.31
N ILE A 89 15.03 -4.13 -24.33
CA ILE A 89 13.95 -3.17 -24.07
C ILE A 89 14.09 -2.58 -22.67
N MET A 90 14.25 -3.43 -21.65
CA MET A 90 14.36 -2.93 -20.28
C MET A 90 15.63 -2.12 -20.05
N LYS A 91 16.75 -2.46 -20.70
CA LYS A 91 17.98 -1.66 -20.62
C LYS A 91 17.76 -0.25 -21.18
N GLN A 92 17.13 -0.14 -22.35
CA GLN A 92 16.79 1.17 -22.94
C GLN A 92 15.84 1.98 -22.06
N ILE A 93 14.84 1.33 -21.46
CA ILE A 93 13.93 1.97 -20.49
C ILE A 93 14.70 2.46 -19.25
N GLY A 94 15.64 1.65 -18.75
CA GLY A 94 16.54 2.03 -17.65
C GLY A 94 17.37 3.27 -17.97
N ASP A 95 17.97 3.30 -19.17
CA ASP A 95 18.77 4.43 -19.63
C ASP A 95 17.92 5.71 -19.76
N LEU A 96 16.67 5.61 -20.25
CA LEU A 96 15.73 6.73 -20.31
C LEU A 96 15.34 7.24 -18.92
N MET A 97 15.05 6.34 -17.98
CA MET A 97 14.73 6.72 -16.61
C MET A 97 15.90 7.44 -15.94
N ALA A 98 17.12 6.95 -16.12
CA ALA A 98 18.32 7.61 -15.61
C ALA A 98 18.51 9.02 -16.20
N LYS A 99 18.24 9.21 -17.49
CA LYS A 99 18.27 10.55 -18.13
C LYS A 99 17.19 11.49 -17.56
N LEU A 100 16.00 10.98 -17.23
CA LEU A 100 14.91 11.79 -16.69
C LEU A 100 15.19 12.25 -15.27
N THR A 101 15.70 11.36 -14.42
CA THR A 101 16.08 11.69 -13.04
C THR A 101 17.12 12.82 -13.01
N LEU A 102 18.11 12.78 -13.90
CA LEU A 102 19.12 13.84 -14.03
C LEU A 102 18.55 15.19 -14.46
N LYS A 103 17.43 15.21 -15.20
CA LYS A 103 16.76 16.46 -15.62
C LYS A 103 15.85 17.02 -14.52
N LEU A 104 15.18 16.17 -13.76
CA LEU A 104 14.23 16.56 -12.71
C LEU A 104 14.92 17.18 -11.47
N ASP A 105 16.13 16.70 -11.12
CA ASP A 105 16.93 17.24 -10.01
C ASP A 105 17.36 18.71 -10.22
N GLN A 106 17.33 19.23 -11.45
CA GLN A 106 17.70 20.61 -11.75
C GLN A 106 16.56 21.60 -11.58
N THR A 107 15.31 21.13 -11.50
CA THR A 107 14.12 22.00 -11.56
C THR A 107 13.36 22.12 -10.25
N ASP A 108 13.38 21.11 -9.36
CA ASP A 108 12.77 21.19 -8.04
C ASP A 108 13.24 20.03 -7.12
N PRO A 109 14.07 20.29 -6.08
CA PRO A 109 14.62 19.25 -5.21
C PRO A 109 13.62 18.58 -4.27
N GLN A 110 12.35 19.03 -4.23
CA GLN A 110 11.33 18.51 -3.30
C GLN A 110 10.32 17.56 -3.96
N SER A 111 10.33 17.41 -5.29
CA SER A 111 9.32 16.63 -6.01
C SER A 111 9.85 15.35 -6.71
N SER A 112 11.13 15.01 -6.56
CA SER A 112 11.81 13.96 -7.34
C SER A 112 12.28 12.71 -6.57
N GLY A 113 11.52 12.22 -5.57
CA GLY A 113 11.95 11.05 -4.79
C GLY A 113 10.82 10.15 -4.31
N GLN A 114 10.27 9.30 -5.18
CA GLN A 114 9.11 8.48 -4.78
C GLN A 114 9.17 7.00 -5.19
N LEU A 115 10.05 6.60 -6.10
CA LEU A 115 10.05 5.25 -6.64
C LEU A 115 11.43 4.80 -7.10
N ILE A 116 11.96 3.73 -6.51
CA ILE A 116 13.21 3.12 -6.99
C ILE A 116 12.86 2.00 -7.96
N VAL A 117 13.43 2.05 -9.15
CA VAL A 117 13.17 1.06 -10.21
C VAL A 117 14.38 0.14 -10.37
N GLU A 118 14.17 -1.16 -10.23
CA GLU A 118 15.17 -2.18 -10.57
C GLU A 118 14.73 -2.98 -11.79
N ILE A 119 15.65 -3.11 -12.73
CA ILE A 119 15.48 -3.92 -13.92
C ILE A 119 16.10 -5.28 -13.68
N LEU A 120 15.26 -6.31 -13.72
CA LEU A 120 15.68 -7.68 -13.53
C LEU A 120 15.90 -8.40 -14.87
N PRO A 121 16.75 -9.46 -14.88
CA PRO A 121 16.86 -10.36 -16.02
C PRO A 121 15.49 -10.87 -16.47
N LEU A 122 15.39 -11.24 -17.75
CA LEU A 122 14.15 -11.73 -18.38
C LEU A 122 13.05 -10.67 -18.56
N GLY A 123 13.33 -9.37 -18.34
CA GLY A 123 12.39 -8.30 -18.67
C GLY A 123 11.38 -7.98 -17.57
N TRP A 124 11.72 -8.25 -16.30
CA TRP A 124 10.96 -7.82 -15.14
C TRP A 124 11.41 -6.43 -14.68
N CYS A 125 10.46 -5.68 -14.13
CA CYS A 125 10.67 -4.37 -13.55
C CYS A 125 10.11 -4.39 -12.13
N ASN A 126 10.97 -4.16 -11.15
CA ASN A 126 10.59 -4.01 -9.75
C ASN A 126 10.54 -2.53 -9.40
N PHE A 127 9.48 -2.13 -8.71
CA PHE A 127 9.31 -0.82 -8.12
C PHE A 127 9.34 -0.97 -6.62
N TYR A 128 10.35 -0.37 -5.99
CA TYR A 128 10.46 -0.31 -4.55
C TYR A 128 9.89 1.00 -4.05
N LEU A 129 9.05 0.88 -3.03
CA LEU A 129 8.49 2.03 -2.33
C LEU A 129 9.44 2.41 -1.20
N ASP A 130 9.94 3.63 -1.22
CA ASP A 130 10.77 4.14 -0.12
C ASP A 130 9.91 4.52 1.09
N SER A 131 10.58 4.76 2.21
CA SER A 131 9.94 5.09 3.49
C SER A 131 9.10 6.38 3.40
N GLN A 132 9.55 7.39 2.67
CA GLN A 132 8.86 8.67 2.53
C GLN A 132 7.55 8.50 1.76
N PHE A 133 7.60 7.81 0.62
CA PHE A 133 6.43 7.49 -0.18
C PHE A 133 5.39 6.72 0.64
N MET A 134 5.84 5.76 1.43
CA MET A 134 4.97 4.97 2.30
C MET A 134 4.34 5.81 3.40
N ALA A 135 5.10 6.71 4.03
CA ALA A 135 4.58 7.65 5.03
C ALA A 135 3.52 8.58 4.43
N ASP A 136 3.79 9.15 3.26
CA ASP A 136 2.85 10.00 2.52
C ASP A 136 1.57 9.24 2.17
N TRP A 137 1.70 8.00 1.69
CA TRP A 137 0.55 7.16 1.35
C TRP A 137 -0.30 6.85 2.59
N LEU A 138 0.33 6.52 3.73
CA LEU A 138 -0.35 6.24 4.99
C LEU A 138 -1.13 7.47 5.48
N LEU A 139 -0.48 8.63 5.47
CA LEU A 139 -1.10 9.89 5.87
C LEU A 139 -2.29 10.25 4.99
N ARG A 140 -2.13 10.23 3.65
CA ARG A 140 -3.22 10.52 2.70
C ARG A 140 -4.38 9.53 2.82
N SER A 141 -4.08 8.25 3.06
CA SER A 141 -5.10 7.22 3.23
C SER A 141 -5.98 7.48 4.45
N LEU A 142 -5.39 7.99 5.53
CA LEU A 142 -6.14 8.42 6.70
C LEU A 142 -6.92 9.72 6.45
N PHE A 143 -6.38 10.69 5.71
CA PHE A 143 -7.12 11.90 5.35
C PHE A 143 -8.40 11.60 4.55
N TRP A 144 -8.33 10.70 3.57
CA TRP A 144 -9.50 10.28 2.80
C TRP A 144 -10.59 9.60 3.63
N SER A 145 -10.25 9.11 4.82
CA SER A 145 -11.23 8.55 5.76
C SER A 145 -12.15 9.62 6.37
N GLN A 146 -11.67 10.86 6.51
CA GLN A 146 -12.41 11.94 7.17
C GLN A 146 -13.56 12.48 6.33
N GLY A 147 -13.43 12.49 5.00
CA GLY A 147 -14.48 12.98 4.10
C GLY A 147 -15.61 11.98 3.82
N ASN A 148 -15.48 10.74 4.27
CA ASN A 148 -16.37 9.64 3.91
C ASN A 148 -17.04 9.06 5.17
N THR A 149 -17.70 9.93 5.96
CA THR A 149 -18.55 9.51 7.07
C THR A 149 -19.65 8.61 6.52
N LEU A 150 -19.48 7.29 6.71
CA LEU A 150 -20.54 6.31 6.50
C LEU A 150 -21.75 6.79 7.29
N ASN A 151 -22.80 7.22 6.58
CA ASN A 151 -24.06 7.62 7.22
C ASN A 151 -24.49 6.48 8.13
N ASN A 152 -24.57 6.79 9.41
CA ASN A 152 -25.01 5.90 10.47
C ASN A 152 -26.41 5.37 10.11
N SER A 153 -26.49 4.15 9.58
CA SER A 153 -27.69 3.34 9.73
C SER A 153 -27.63 2.63 11.08
N ASP A 154 -27.60 3.42 12.15
CA ASP A 154 -28.08 2.96 13.46
C ASP A 154 -29.61 2.88 13.31
N ASN A 155 -30.11 1.72 12.89
CA ASN A 155 -31.48 1.22 13.06
C ASN A 155 -31.63 -0.06 12.22
N ASN A 156 -31.22 -1.20 12.78
CA ASN A 156 -31.90 -2.48 12.61
C ASN A 156 -31.18 -3.53 13.46
N SER A 157 -31.67 -3.68 14.70
CA SER A 157 -31.37 -4.77 15.62
C SER A 157 -31.68 -6.17 15.06
N ASP A 158 -32.34 -6.27 13.91
CA ASP A 158 -32.77 -7.54 13.29
C ASP A 158 -31.74 -8.13 12.30
N SER A 159 -30.64 -7.43 11.99
CA SER A 159 -29.69 -7.86 10.94
C SER A 159 -28.55 -8.77 11.40
N LEU A 160 -28.40 -8.99 12.71
CA LEU A 160 -27.39 -9.91 13.28
C LEU A 160 -27.64 -11.37 12.85
N GLU A 161 -28.89 -11.74 12.57
CA GLU A 161 -29.28 -13.11 12.21
C GLU A 161 -28.94 -13.52 10.76
N GLN A 162 -28.60 -12.57 9.87
CA GLN A 162 -28.18 -12.87 8.48
C GLN A 162 -26.66 -12.82 8.28
N THR A 163 -25.88 -12.79 9.36
CA THR A 163 -24.43 -12.90 9.26
C THR A 163 -24.05 -14.33 8.92
N SER A 164 -23.59 -14.58 7.69
CA SER A 164 -22.90 -15.83 7.38
C SER A 164 -21.73 -15.95 8.37
N GLY A 165 -21.70 -16.99 9.21
CA GLY A 165 -20.63 -17.20 10.21
C GLY A 165 -19.22 -17.16 9.62
N LYS A 166 -19.10 -17.26 8.29
CA LYS A 166 -17.88 -17.04 7.50
C LYS A 166 -17.31 -15.62 7.61
N LEU A 167 -18.10 -14.59 7.90
CA LEU A 167 -17.65 -13.19 7.97
C LEU A 167 -17.48 -12.68 9.42
N PHE A 168 -17.86 -13.48 10.41
CA PHE A 168 -17.70 -13.15 11.82
C PHE A 168 -16.26 -12.74 12.19
N PRO A 169 -15.19 -13.38 11.69
CA PRO A 169 -13.82 -12.93 11.99
C PRO A 169 -13.54 -11.49 11.56
N ALA A 170 -14.12 -11.04 10.44
CA ALA A 170 -13.96 -9.67 9.96
C ALA A 170 -14.72 -8.65 10.81
N GLN A 171 -15.94 -9.01 11.23
CA GLN A 171 -16.73 -8.19 12.14
C GLN A 171 -16.05 -8.07 13.52
N TYR A 172 -15.55 -9.19 14.04
CA TYR A 172 -14.81 -9.23 15.30
C TYR A 172 -13.57 -8.34 15.26
N ILE A 173 -12.74 -8.46 14.21
CA ILE A 173 -11.54 -7.63 14.09
C ILE A 173 -11.91 -6.16 13.94
N HIS A 174 -12.94 -5.81 13.17
CA HIS A 174 -13.42 -4.43 13.08
C HIS A 174 -13.82 -3.86 14.46
N ALA A 175 -14.64 -4.57 15.23
CA ALA A 175 -15.05 -4.16 16.58
C ALA A 175 -13.84 -4.02 17.52
N ARG A 176 -12.90 -4.98 17.44
CA ARG A 176 -11.66 -4.92 18.21
C ARG A 176 -10.83 -3.69 17.86
N CYS A 177 -10.68 -3.35 16.58
CA CYS A 177 -9.96 -2.14 16.16
C CYS A 177 -10.65 -0.87 16.68
N CYS A 178 -11.99 -0.80 16.66
CA CYS A 178 -12.74 0.31 17.24
C CYS A 178 -12.43 0.48 18.74
N ASN A 179 -12.48 -0.61 19.49
CA ASN A 179 -12.16 -0.60 20.93
C ASN A 179 -10.71 -0.19 21.21
N LEU A 180 -9.75 -0.67 20.41
CA LEU A 180 -8.33 -0.33 20.60
C LEU A 180 -8.04 1.14 20.29
N LEU A 181 -8.72 1.72 19.31
CA LEU A 181 -8.61 3.16 19.02
C LEU A 181 -9.24 3.98 20.15
N GLY A 182 -10.40 3.57 20.67
CA GLY A 182 -10.99 4.17 21.86
C GLY A 182 -10.06 4.10 23.08
N LEU A 183 -9.34 2.99 23.25
CA LEU A 183 -8.32 2.86 24.28
C LEU A 183 -7.13 3.80 24.05
N GLY A 184 -6.62 3.88 22.81
CA GLY A 184 -5.57 4.83 22.44
C GLY A 184 -5.95 6.29 22.72
N ALA A 185 -7.23 6.63 22.55
CA ALA A 185 -7.76 7.95 22.88
C ALA A 185 -7.81 8.22 24.39
N ARG A 186 -8.29 7.26 25.17
CA ARG A 186 -8.29 7.34 26.65
C ARG A 186 -6.89 7.45 27.22
N GLU A 187 -5.92 6.82 26.56
CA GLU A 187 -4.51 6.86 26.90
C GLU A 187 -3.77 8.11 26.38
N ASN A 188 -4.49 9.08 25.80
CA ASN A 188 -3.97 10.33 25.21
C ASN A 188 -2.89 10.12 24.13
N LEU A 189 -2.94 8.99 23.40
CA LEU A 189 -2.03 8.75 22.27
C LEU A 189 -2.57 9.35 20.97
N ILE A 190 -3.89 9.39 20.82
CA ILE A 190 -4.58 9.91 19.64
C ILE A 190 -5.82 10.67 20.09
N THR A 191 -6.29 11.60 19.26
CA THR A 191 -7.57 12.27 19.49
C THR A 191 -8.58 11.75 18.47
N LEU A 192 -9.72 11.24 18.94
CA LEU A 192 -10.81 10.77 18.08
C LEU A 192 -11.88 11.85 17.98
N SER A 193 -12.51 11.96 16.82
CA SER A 193 -13.63 12.87 16.65
C SER A 193 -14.87 12.46 17.43
N HIS A 194 -15.74 13.44 17.69
CA HIS A 194 -16.98 13.30 18.47
C HIS A 194 -17.88 12.11 18.07
N ASN A 195 -17.74 11.57 16.86
CA ASN A 195 -18.51 10.42 16.35
C ASN A 195 -17.78 9.07 16.46
N ALA A 196 -16.72 9.00 17.26
CA ALA A 196 -15.94 7.80 17.51
C ALA A 196 -15.41 7.14 16.22
N GLN A 197 -14.92 7.98 15.28
CA GLN A 197 -14.01 7.73 14.13
C GLN A 197 -14.22 8.86 13.10
N PRO A 198 -13.17 9.36 12.42
CA PRO A 198 -11.74 9.01 12.49
C PRO A 198 -10.91 9.91 13.45
N ILE A 199 -9.59 9.65 13.50
CA ILE A 199 -8.57 10.44 14.25
C ILE A 199 -8.60 11.90 13.77
N GLU A 200 -8.74 12.86 14.68
CA GLU A 200 -8.80 14.30 14.36
C GLU A 200 -7.42 14.88 14.06
N GLN A 201 -6.41 14.50 14.84
CA GLN A 201 -5.05 15.05 14.74
C GLN A 201 -4.13 14.15 13.91
N LEU A 202 -4.45 14.01 12.63
CA LEU A 202 -3.64 13.23 11.69
C LEU A 202 -2.21 13.77 11.51
N GLU A 203 -2.06 15.09 11.66
CA GLU A 203 -0.77 15.79 11.58
C GLU A 203 0.20 15.39 12.70
N SER A 204 -0.32 14.82 13.79
CA SER A 204 0.50 14.34 14.91
C SER A 204 1.06 12.93 14.70
N ILE A 205 0.65 12.23 13.65
CA ILE A 205 1.16 10.90 13.33
C ILE A 205 2.44 11.02 12.52
N PHE A 206 3.57 10.91 13.21
CA PHE A 206 4.87 10.83 12.56
C PHE A 206 5.15 9.37 12.19
N TRP A 207 5.05 9.07 10.90
CA TRP A 207 5.32 7.73 10.36
C TRP A 207 6.81 7.40 10.26
N LEU A 208 7.65 8.43 10.21
CA LEU A 208 9.10 8.35 10.04
C LEU A 208 9.83 8.65 11.35
N ASP A 209 10.92 7.95 11.57
CA ASP A 209 11.91 8.24 12.60
C ASP A 209 12.86 9.36 12.16
N PRO A 210 13.71 9.91 13.07
CA PRO A 210 14.67 10.96 12.71
C PRO A 210 15.61 10.57 11.56
N GLU A 211 15.88 9.27 11.39
CA GLU A 211 16.68 8.69 10.31
C GLU A 211 15.90 8.49 8.98
N HIS A 212 14.67 9.02 8.90
CA HIS A 212 13.78 8.96 7.73
C HIS A 212 13.40 7.52 7.34
N GLN A 213 13.37 6.62 8.31
CA GLN A 213 12.88 5.25 8.18
C GLN A 213 11.50 5.12 8.83
N LEU A 214 10.67 4.20 8.34
CA LEU A 214 9.37 3.95 9.00
C LEU A 214 9.59 3.42 10.42
N TRP A 215 8.79 3.88 11.38
CA TRP A 215 8.71 3.29 12.73
C TRP A 215 8.25 1.83 12.71
N LEU A 216 7.58 1.42 11.63
CA LEU A 216 6.99 0.11 11.40
C LEU A 216 8.03 -0.86 10.82
N LYS A 217 8.87 -1.44 11.68
CA LYS A 217 10.00 -2.29 11.29
C LYS A 217 9.73 -3.79 11.43
N GLU A 218 8.74 -4.20 12.21
CA GLU A 218 8.44 -5.61 12.49
C GLU A 218 7.82 -6.32 11.28
N LEU A 219 8.04 -7.63 11.17
CA LEU A 219 7.49 -8.44 10.08
C LEU A 219 5.95 -8.38 10.04
N ALA A 220 5.29 -8.47 11.20
CA ALA A 220 3.83 -8.43 11.28
C ALA A 220 3.24 -7.06 10.86
N GLU A 221 3.95 -5.96 11.12
CA GLU A 221 3.57 -4.62 10.64
C GLU A 221 3.65 -4.54 9.12
N ARG A 222 4.74 -5.07 8.54
CA ARG A 222 4.95 -5.07 7.09
C ARG A 222 3.91 -5.91 6.37
N ASP A 223 3.64 -7.10 6.88
CA ASP A 223 2.60 -7.99 6.36
C ASP A 223 1.23 -7.32 6.36
N LEU A 224 0.90 -6.59 7.44
CA LEU A 224 -0.33 -5.83 7.53
C LEU A 224 -0.35 -4.66 6.52
N LEU A 225 0.74 -3.90 6.43
CA LEU A 225 0.90 -2.79 5.50
C LEU A 225 0.75 -3.23 4.04
N GLN A 226 1.36 -4.36 3.69
CA GLN A 226 1.22 -4.98 2.38
C GLN A 226 -0.24 -5.37 2.11
N GLN A 227 -0.92 -5.99 3.07
CA GLN A 227 -2.32 -6.36 2.94
C GLN A 227 -3.25 -5.14 2.81
N LEU A 228 -2.94 -4.03 3.49
CA LEU A 228 -3.64 -2.75 3.33
C LEU A 228 -3.46 -2.18 1.91
N LEU A 229 -2.25 -2.23 1.36
CA LEU A 229 -1.99 -1.82 -0.03
C LEU A 229 -2.75 -2.68 -1.05
N ILE A 230 -2.73 -4.01 -0.88
CA ILE A 230 -3.51 -4.94 -1.72
C ILE A 230 -5.00 -4.55 -1.67
N THR A 231 -5.49 -4.23 -0.48
CA THR A 231 -6.89 -3.88 -0.24
C THR A 231 -7.25 -2.56 -0.93
N ALA A 232 -6.42 -1.53 -0.77
CA ALA A 232 -6.60 -0.24 -1.41
C ALA A 232 -6.55 -0.35 -2.95
N ASP A 233 -5.62 -1.15 -3.49
CA ASP A 233 -5.53 -1.38 -4.92
C ASP A 233 -6.73 -2.16 -5.48
N ALA A 234 -7.27 -3.12 -4.72
CA ALA A 234 -8.49 -3.84 -5.09
C ALA A 234 -9.70 -2.90 -5.12
N TRP A 235 -9.77 -1.93 -4.20
CA TRP A 235 -10.84 -0.95 -4.12
C TRP A 235 -10.99 -0.08 -5.36
N VAL A 236 -9.87 0.36 -5.92
CA VAL A 236 -9.86 1.24 -7.10
C VAL A 236 -10.17 0.47 -8.40
N LYS A 237 -9.96 -0.85 -8.42
CA LYS A 237 -10.33 -1.67 -9.57
C LYS A 237 -11.84 -1.90 -9.56
N HIS A 238 -12.52 -1.47 -10.62
CA HIS A 238 -13.89 -1.92 -10.91
C HIS A 238 -13.85 -3.39 -11.33
N ILE A 239 -13.87 -4.27 -10.34
CA ILE A 239 -13.84 -5.71 -10.53
C ILE A 239 -15.24 -6.17 -10.92
N ASN A 240 -15.52 -6.27 -12.22
CA ASN A 240 -16.69 -6.96 -12.79
C ASN A 240 -16.51 -8.49 -12.71
N VAL A 241 -16.30 -9.02 -11.50
CA VAL A 241 -16.13 -10.46 -11.30
C VAL A 241 -17.48 -11.09 -10.99
N ARG A 242 -17.81 -12.18 -11.70
CA ARG A 242 -18.97 -13.05 -11.44
C ARG A 242 -19.09 -13.47 -9.96
N ASN A 243 -17.98 -13.42 -9.22
CA ASN A 243 -17.85 -13.78 -7.81
C ASN A 243 -17.45 -12.57 -6.93
N HIS A 244 -18.07 -11.40 -7.13
CA HIS A 244 -17.81 -10.18 -6.35
C HIS A 244 -17.79 -10.45 -4.83
N PHE A 245 -18.81 -11.13 -4.31
CA PHE A 245 -18.91 -11.48 -2.89
C PHE A 245 -17.74 -12.33 -2.39
N GLN A 246 -17.35 -13.37 -3.13
CA GLN A 246 -16.25 -14.26 -2.74
C GLN A 246 -14.90 -13.53 -2.71
N HIS A 247 -14.67 -12.63 -3.66
CA HIS A 247 -13.44 -11.82 -3.72
C HIS A 247 -13.31 -10.93 -2.48
N TRP A 248 -14.35 -10.14 -2.20
CA TRP A 248 -14.36 -9.23 -1.05
C TRP A 248 -14.36 -9.95 0.30
N SER A 249 -15.03 -11.09 0.38
CA SER A 249 -15.00 -11.94 1.58
C SER A 249 -13.58 -12.46 1.85
N LYS A 250 -12.88 -12.94 0.82
CA LYS A 250 -11.49 -13.39 0.94
C LYS A 250 -10.56 -12.26 1.36
N LEU A 251 -10.76 -11.06 0.79
CA LEU A 251 -9.97 -9.88 1.13
C LEU A 251 -10.19 -9.45 2.58
N ALA A 252 -11.44 -9.38 3.03
CA ALA A 252 -11.80 -9.06 4.42
C ALA A 252 -11.19 -10.06 5.40
N LEU A 253 -11.28 -11.37 5.11
CA LEU A 253 -10.71 -12.41 5.95
C LEU A 253 -9.18 -12.38 5.99
N SER A 254 -8.53 -12.15 4.84
CA SER A 254 -7.07 -11.99 4.77
C SER A 254 -6.59 -10.79 5.59
N LEU A 255 -7.28 -9.65 5.46
CA LEU A 255 -6.99 -8.45 6.26
C LEU A 255 -7.17 -8.75 7.75
N SER A 256 -8.28 -9.39 8.13
CA SER A 256 -8.58 -9.75 9.51
C SER A 256 -7.51 -10.66 10.12
N GLN A 257 -7.06 -11.67 9.37
CA GLN A 257 -6.02 -12.59 9.81
C GLN A 257 -4.67 -11.86 10.01
N LYS A 258 -4.26 -11.02 9.07
CA LYS A 258 -3.02 -10.24 9.19
C LYS A 258 -3.10 -9.25 10.35
N THR A 259 -4.26 -8.64 10.59
CA THR A 259 -4.48 -7.80 11.77
C THR A 259 -4.40 -8.59 13.07
N ALA A 260 -4.95 -9.79 13.13
CA ALA A 260 -4.88 -10.62 14.33
C ALA A 260 -3.43 -10.96 14.72
N ILE A 261 -2.62 -11.34 13.73
CA ILE A 261 -1.17 -11.60 13.92
C ILE A 261 -0.46 -10.33 14.38
N PHE A 262 -0.69 -9.21 13.70
CA PHE A 262 -0.14 -7.91 14.10
C PHE A 262 -0.49 -7.53 15.54
N LEU A 263 -1.75 -7.68 15.96
CA LEU A 263 -2.18 -7.35 17.32
C LEU A 263 -1.60 -8.29 18.38
N ALA A 264 -1.28 -9.52 18.02
CA ALA A 264 -0.63 -10.48 18.92
C ALA A 264 0.87 -10.18 19.07
N ASP A 265 1.55 -9.88 17.96
CA ASP A 265 3.01 -9.75 17.91
C ASP A 265 3.49 -8.33 18.23
N CYS A 266 2.67 -7.31 17.96
CA CYS A 266 3.06 -5.90 18.06
C CYS A 266 2.29 -5.17 19.18
N ARG A 267 2.90 -5.06 20.36
CA ARG A 267 2.36 -4.28 21.48
C ARG A 267 2.43 -2.78 21.21
N PHE A 268 1.35 -2.03 21.39
CA PHE A 268 1.37 -0.57 21.26
C PHE A 268 1.05 0.16 22.57
N LEU A 269 0.76 -0.59 23.63
CA LEU A 269 0.54 -0.09 24.99
C LEU A 269 1.59 -0.66 25.96
N GLY A 270 1.61 -0.14 27.18
CA GLY A 270 2.62 -0.49 28.19
C GLY A 270 3.98 0.11 27.84
N GLU A 271 5.05 -0.70 27.96
CA GLU A 271 6.44 -0.28 27.75
C GLU A 271 6.69 0.44 26.41
N VAL A 272 5.99 0.02 25.34
CA VAL A 272 6.14 0.65 24.01
C VAL A 272 5.60 2.08 24.00
N LYS A 273 4.49 2.34 24.70
CA LYS A 273 3.96 3.71 24.85
C LYS A 273 4.93 4.60 25.62
N GLU A 274 5.52 4.07 26.69
CA GLU A 274 6.43 4.82 27.57
C GLU A 274 7.77 5.12 26.91
N GLN A 275 8.35 4.14 26.20
CA GLN A 275 9.68 4.25 25.61
C GLN A 275 9.66 4.78 24.17
N TYR A 276 8.64 4.42 23.38
CA TYR A 276 8.54 4.72 21.95
C TYR A 276 7.13 5.21 21.57
N PRO A 277 6.67 6.35 22.11
CA PRO A 277 5.32 6.84 21.91
C PRO A 277 4.95 7.00 20.43
N GLN A 278 5.88 7.44 19.58
CA GLN A 278 5.64 7.59 18.14
C GLN A 278 5.42 6.24 17.43
N LYS A 279 6.13 5.18 17.85
CA LYS A 279 5.88 3.82 17.33
C LYS A 279 4.48 3.33 17.74
N ALA A 280 4.06 3.62 18.97
CA ALA A 280 2.70 3.31 19.43
C ALA A 280 1.64 4.07 18.61
N ILE A 281 1.84 5.35 18.34
CA ILE A 281 0.95 6.19 17.52
C ILE A 281 0.89 5.68 16.07
N ALA A 282 2.03 5.35 15.46
CA ALA A 282 2.06 4.76 14.12
C ALA A 282 1.30 3.42 14.05
N ARG A 283 1.44 2.56 15.06
CA ARG A 283 0.66 1.32 15.18
C ARG A 283 -0.85 1.59 15.28
N LEU A 284 -1.26 2.58 16.06
CA LEU A 284 -2.66 3.03 16.12
C LEU A 284 -3.15 3.55 14.77
N GLY A 285 -2.32 4.25 14.02
CA GLY A 285 -2.63 4.67 12.64
C GLY A 285 -2.91 3.47 11.71
N LEU A 286 -2.14 2.38 11.81
CA LEU A 286 -2.44 1.14 11.07
C LEU A 286 -3.79 0.54 11.48
N ILE A 287 -4.09 0.53 12.79
CA ILE A 287 -5.37 0.03 13.32
C ILE A 287 -6.54 0.85 12.77
N ALA A 288 -6.39 2.18 12.67
CA ALA A 288 -7.38 3.06 12.05
C ALA A 288 -7.61 2.74 10.57
N LEU A 289 -6.55 2.50 9.80
CA LEU A 289 -6.69 2.08 8.40
C LEU A 289 -7.39 0.72 8.26
N VAL A 290 -7.06 -0.25 9.12
CA VAL A 290 -7.75 -1.56 9.12
C VAL A 290 -9.23 -1.38 9.41
N GLN A 291 -9.57 -0.63 10.46
CA GLN A 291 -10.96 -0.36 10.84
C GLN A 291 -11.72 0.26 9.66
N LEU A 292 -11.14 1.27 9.01
CA LEU A 292 -11.73 1.91 7.84
C LEU A 292 -11.99 0.91 6.71
N TRP A 293 -10.96 0.15 6.32
CA TRP A 293 -11.08 -0.77 5.20
C TRP A 293 -12.07 -1.91 5.48
N LEU A 294 -12.06 -2.46 6.69
CA LEU A 294 -13.03 -3.48 7.07
C LEU A 294 -14.46 -2.93 7.09
N ALA A 295 -14.68 -1.72 7.61
CA ALA A 295 -15.99 -1.07 7.59
C ALA A 295 -16.50 -0.92 6.15
N LYS A 296 -15.67 -0.38 5.25
CA LYS A 296 -16.02 -0.17 3.84
C LYS A 296 -16.29 -1.48 3.11
N ILE A 297 -15.47 -2.52 3.33
CA ILE A 297 -15.69 -3.82 2.68
C ILE A 297 -16.99 -4.47 3.20
N LEU A 298 -17.19 -4.50 4.52
CA LEU A 298 -18.37 -5.12 5.12
C LEU A 298 -19.65 -4.42 4.67
N VAL A 299 -19.72 -3.08 4.78
CA VAL A 299 -20.93 -2.31 4.48
C VAL A 299 -21.14 -2.15 2.98
N GLU A 300 -20.16 -1.64 2.23
CA GLU A 300 -20.37 -1.24 0.84
C GLU A 300 -20.22 -2.38 -0.16
N LYS A 301 -19.44 -3.43 0.16
CA LYS A 301 -19.17 -4.55 -0.78
C LYS A 301 -19.87 -5.84 -0.43
N LEU A 302 -20.09 -6.10 0.86
CA LEU A 302 -20.70 -7.33 1.35
C LEU A 302 -22.12 -7.12 1.91
N ALA A 303 -22.56 -5.88 2.10
CA ALA A 303 -23.86 -5.51 2.68
C ALA A 303 -24.09 -6.15 4.07
N VAL A 304 -23.04 -6.20 4.89
CA VAL A 304 -23.04 -6.73 6.25
C VAL A 304 -22.65 -5.63 7.23
N VAL A 305 -23.20 -5.68 8.45
CA VAL A 305 -22.91 -4.73 9.52
C VAL A 305 -21.43 -4.81 9.95
N ALA A 306 -20.83 -3.65 10.20
CA ALA A 306 -19.51 -3.50 10.82
C ALA A 306 -19.66 -3.05 12.29
N PRO A 307 -19.71 -3.98 13.27
CA PRO A 307 -20.01 -3.66 14.65
C PRO A 307 -18.90 -2.84 15.30
N ARG A 308 -19.27 -1.83 16.10
CA ARG A 308 -18.32 -0.93 16.80
C ARG A 308 -17.83 -1.48 18.15
N GLY A 309 -18.55 -2.43 18.71
CA GLY A 309 -18.24 -3.11 19.96
C GLY A 309 -18.93 -4.47 20.01
N LEU A 310 -18.46 -5.34 20.91
CA LEU A 310 -19.12 -6.59 21.29
C LEU A 310 -19.79 -6.39 22.65
#